data_AF-A0A7S2D730-F1
#
_entry.id   AF-A0A7S2D730-F1
#
_cell.length_a   1.000
_cell.length_b   1.000
_cell.length_c   1.000
_cell.angle_alpha   90.00
_cell.angle_beta   90.00
_cell.angle_gamma   90.00
#
_symmetry.space_group_name_H-M   'P 1'
#
loop_
_entity.id
_entity.type
_entity.pdbx_description
1 polymer ?
#
loop_
_entity_poly.entity_id
_entity_poly.type
_entity_poly.pdbx_seq_one_letter_code
_entity_poly.pdbx_strand_id
1 'polypeptide(L)'
;AEAVDALARAAAEAEGLFALNLSSARLMRSSEKVVAEVGKLLPLTSLLFCNESELEAFCAARHRLTGQSQRESAAEIAGRLASGGLLVVTAGSATTRVYSEAQDIELAVPVEPALAHEVVDTNGAGDSFVAGWLAC
;
A
#
# COMPACT_ATOMS: atom_id res chain seq x y z
N ALA A 1 4.10 4.87 -16.90
CA ALA A 1 3.52 3.52 -17.06
C ALA A 1 4.61 2.58 -17.55
N GLU A 2 5.14 2.78 -18.76
CA GLU A 2 6.16 1.90 -19.35
C GLU A 2 7.43 1.77 -18.50
N ALA A 3 7.99 2.86 -17.98
CA ALA A 3 9.18 2.81 -17.13
C ALA A 3 8.96 2.04 -15.81
N VAL A 4 7.76 2.13 -15.21
CA VAL A 4 7.45 1.47 -13.94
C VAL A 4 7.21 -0.03 -14.15
N ASP A 5 6.51 -0.41 -15.23
CA ASP A 5 6.35 -1.81 -15.62
C ASP A 5 7.69 -2.47 -15.95
N ALA A 6 8.56 -1.77 -16.70
CA ALA A 6 9.91 -2.25 -16.98
C ALA A 6 10.73 -2.48 -15.70
N LEU A 7 10.65 -1.55 -14.74
CA LEU A 7 11.33 -1.69 -13.44
C LEU A 7 10.76 -2.88 -12.63
N ALA A 8 9.44 -3.02 -12.57
CA ALA A 8 8.80 -4.11 -11.85
C ALA A 8 9.17 -5.49 -12.43
N ARG A 9 9.23 -5.61 -13.77
CA ARG A 9 9.69 -6.82 -14.46
C ARG A 9 11.16 -7.11 -14.20
N ALA A 10 12.02 -6.11 -14.32
CA ALA A 10 13.45 -6.27 -14.06
C ALA A 10 13.71 -6.71 -12.61
N ALA A 11 12.97 -6.17 -11.63
CA ALA A 11 13.04 -6.62 -10.25
C ALA A 11 12.64 -8.09 -10.12
N ALA A 12 11.51 -8.51 -10.72
CA ALA A 12 11.06 -9.89 -10.67
C ALA A 12 12.03 -10.87 -11.36
N GLU A 13 12.59 -10.50 -12.51
CA GLU A 13 13.60 -11.31 -13.24
C GLU A 13 14.91 -11.47 -12.45
N ALA A 14 15.26 -10.47 -11.64
CA ALA A 14 16.42 -10.51 -10.76
C ALA A 14 16.14 -11.16 -9.40
N GLU A 15 14.95 -11.75 -9.20
CA GLU A 15 14.48 -12.26 -7.90
C GLU A 15 14.53 -11.20 -6.78
N GLY A 16 14.43 -9.92 -7.17
CA GLY A 16 14.45 -8.76 -6.30
C GLY A 16 13.06 -8.36 -5.81
N LEU A 17 13.03 -7.36 -4.94
CA LEU A 17 11.79 -6.79 -4.41
C LEU A 17 11.36 -5.58 -5.23
N PHE A 18 10.06 -5.51 -5.55
CA PHE A 18 9.45 -4.30 -6.10
C PHE A 18 8.50 -3.68 -5.08
N ALA A 19 8.79 -2.44 -4.70
CA ALA A 19 7.99 -1.67 -3.75
C ALA A 19 7.20 -0.56 -4.46
N LEU A 20 5.94 -0.39 -4.09
CA LEU A 20 5.02 0.60 -4.68
C LEU A 20 4.25 1.32 -3.57
N ASN A 21 3.97 2.61 -3.76
CA ASN A 21 3.10 3.39 -2.88
C ASN A 21 1.91 3.96 -3.67
N LEU A 22 0.69 3.87 -3.14
CA LEU A 22 -0.53 4.41 -3.79
C LEU A 22 -0.52 5.94 -3.92
N SER A 23 0.37 6.61 -3.19
CA SER A 23 0.75 8.02 -3.25
C SER A 23 -0.30 9.02 -2.78
N SER A 24 -1.55 8.93 -3.27
CA SER A 24 -2.63 9.77 -2.74
C SER A 24 -4.02 9.25 -3.10
N ALA A 25 -4.97 9.43 -2.17
CA ALA A 25 -6.37 9.16 -2.42
C ALA A 25 -6.93 9.99 -3.59
N ARG A 26 -6.45 11.24 -3.76
CA ARG A 26 -6.84 12.11 -4.89
C ARG A 26 -6.50 11.46 -6.22
N LEU A 27 -5.28 10.95 -6.37
CA LEU A 27 -4.81 10.30 -7.60
C LEU A 27 -5.66 9.05 -7.91
N MET A 28 -5.95 8.24 -6.90
CA MET A 28 -6.79 7.04 -7.04
C MET A 28 -8.23 7.39 -7.44
N ARG A 29 -8.79 8.49 -6.94
CA ARG A 29 -10.15 8.94 -7.30
C ARG A 29 -10.21 9.62 -8.67
N SER A 30 -9.15 10.31 -9.08
CA SER A 30 -9.17 11.19 -10.26
C SER A 30 -8.64 10.55 -11.55
N SER A 31 -8.04 9.36 -11.49
CA SER A 31 -7.40 8.76 -12.67
C SER A 31 -7.62 7.26 -12.77
N GLU A 32 -8.65 6.85 -13.51
CA GLU A 32 -8.91 5.45 -13.86
C GLU A 32 -7.70 4.79 -14.54
N LYS A 33 -6.97 5.55 -15.37
CA LYS A 33 -5.73 5.09 -15.99
C LYS A 33 -4.71 4.68 -14.94
N VAL A 34 -4.45 5.50 -13.93
CA VAL A 34 -3.48 5.17 -12.88
C VAL A 34 -3.96 3.97 -12.07
N VAL A 35 -5.25 3.91 -11.71
CA VAL A 35 -5.83 2.76 -10.98
C VAL A 35 -5.67 1.45 -11.77
N ALA A 36 -5.90 1.49 -13.08
CA ALA A 36 -5.69 0.35 -13.96
C ALA A 36 -4.22 -0.07 -14.01
N GLU A 37 -3.29 0.88 -14.14
CA GLU A 37 -1.85 0.60 -14.17
C GLU A 37 -1.33 0.04 -12.85
N VAL A 38 -1.65 0.64 -11.70
CA VAL A 38 -1.33 0.08 -10.37
C VAL A 38 -1.86 -1.35 -10.25
N GLY A 39 -3.07 -1.55 -10.76
CA GLY A 39 -3.70 -2.86 -10.88
C GLY A 39 -2.89 -3.95 -11.59
N LYS A 40 -2.27 -3.58 -12.72
CA LYS A 40 -1.42 -4.49 -13.50
C LYS A 40 -0.10 -4.79 -12.80
N LEU A 41 0.36 -3.88 -11.95
CA LEU A 41 1.61 -4.01 -11.20
C LEU A 41 1.47 -4.86 -9.94
N LEU A 42 0.25 -5.05 -9.40
CA LEU A 42 0.04 -5.80 -8.16
C LEU A 42 0.73 -7.18 -8.16
N PRO A 43 0.60 -8.03 -9.21
CA PRO A 43 1.21 -9.36 -9.22
C PRO A 43 2.75 -9.35 -9.22
N LEU A 44 3.37 -8.21 -9.50
CA LEU A 44 4.82 -8.01 -9.46
C LEU A 44 5.26 -7.28 -8.19
N THR A 45 4.33 -6.82 -7.35
CA THR A 45 4.60 -5.98 -6.18
C THR A 45 4.83 -6.85 -4.96
N SER A 46 6.04 -6.74 -4.40
CA SER A 46 6.45 -7.41 -3.16
C SER A 46 6.04 -6.61 -1.93
N LEU A 47 6.06 -5.27 -2.03
CA LEU A 47 5.70 -4.36 -0.95
C LEU A 47 4.75 -3.28 -1.48
N LEU A 48 3.52 -3.24 -0.97
CA LEU A 48 2.56 -2.19 -1.29
C LEU A 48 2.30 -1.33 -0.04
N PHE A 49 2.57 -0.04 -0.14
CA PHE A 49 2.35 0.93 0.92
C PHE A 49 1.16 1.83 0.60
N CYS A 50 0.32 2.09 1.60
CA CYS A 50 -0.70 3.12 1.55
C CYS A 50 -1.14 3.57 2.95
N ASN A 51 -1.96 4.62 2.99
CA ASN A 51 -2.81 4.90 4.14
C ASN A 51 -4.25 4.39 3.93
N GLU A 52 -5.08 4.51 4.96
CA GLU A 52 -6.48 4.09 4.95
C GLU A 52 -7.32 4.79 3.88
N SER A 53 -7.07 6.08 3.63
CA SER A 53 -7.82 6.88 2.66
C SER A 53 -7.48 6.52 1.22
N GLU A 54 -6.21 6.17 0.96
CA GLU A 54 -5.73 5.68 -0.32
C GLU A 54 -6.24 4.28 -0.63
N LEU A 55 -6.23 3.38 0.36
CA LEU A 55 -6.79 2.04 0.22
C LEU A 55 -8.29 2.12 -0.13
N GLU A 56 -9.06 2.90 0.63
CA GLU A 56 -10.48 3.11 0.36
C GLU A 56 -10.70 3.64 -1.06
N ALA A 57 -9.95 4.67 -1.45
CA ALA A 57 -10.05 5.28 -2.77
C ALA A 57 -9.73 4.30 -3.90
N PHE A 58 -8.66 3.51 -3.76
CA PHE A 58 -8.26 2.52 -4.76
C PHE A 58 -9.29 1.40 -4.90
N CYS A 59 -9.83 0.92 -3.77
CA CYS A 59 -10.87 -0.10 -3.76
C CYS A 59 -12.18 0.41 -4.38
N ALA A 60 -12.60 1.63 -4.03
CA ALA A 60 -13.79 2.25 -4.60
C ALA A 60 -13.68 2.43 -6.13
N ALA A 61 -12.52 2.87 -6.63
CA ALA A 61 -12.27 3.06 -8.06
C ALA A 61 -12.29 1.73 -8.86
N ARG A 62 -12.12 0.59 -8.20
CA ARG A 62 -12.16 -0.74 -8.83
C ARG A 62 -13.58 -1.31 -9.00
N HIS A 63 -14.63 -0.58 -8.61
CA HIS A 63 -16.07 -0.91 -8.70
C HIS A 63 -16.54 -2.28 -8.16
N ARG A 64 -15.62 -3.16 -7.74
CA ARG A 64 -15.88 -4.52 -7.25
C ARG A 64 -15.59 -4.71 -5.76
N LEU A 65 -15.02 -3.68 -5.11
CA LEU A 65 -14.64 -3.71 -3.69
C LEU A 65 -15.49 -2.74 -2.84
N THR A 66 -16.50 -2.11 -3.43
CA THR A 66 -17.39 -1.17 -2.72
C THR A 66 -18.30 -1.92 -1.75
N GLY A 67 -18.26 -1.57 -0.46
CA GLY A 67 -19.10 -2.16 0.60
C GLY A 67 -18.42 -3.23 1.46
N GLN A 68 -17.17 -3.58 1.15
CA GLN A 68 -16.33 -4.42 2.01
C GLN A 68 -15.75 -3.59 3.17
N SER A 69 -15.50 -4.24 4.30
CA SER A 69 -14.70 -3.64 5.38
C SER A 69 -13.28 -3.33 4.89
N GLN A 70 -12.58 -2.42 5.58
CA GLN A 70 -11.18 -2.11 5.27
C GLN A 70 -10.30 -3.37 5.33
N ARG A 71 -10.61 -4.29 6.26
CA ARG A 71 -9.93 -5.57 6.42
C ARG A 71 -10.11 -6.47 5.21
N GLU A 72 -11.34 -6.66 4.75
CA GLU A 72 -11.65 -7.47 3.55
C GLU A 72 -11.01 -6.86 2.30
N SER A 73 -11.10 -5.53 2.17
CA SER A 73 -10.45 -4.79 1.09
C SER A 73 -8.93 -5.02 1.09
N ALA A 74 -8.30 -4.92 2.26
CA ALA A 74 -6.86 -5.13 2.41
C ALA A 74 -6.47 -6.58 2.10
N ALA A 75 -7.23 -7.56 2.58
CA ALA A 75 -6.99 -8.98 2.31
C ALA A 75 -7.10 -9.29 0.81
N GLU A 76 -8.12 -8.75 0.11
CA GLU A 76 -8.27 -8.97 -1.34
C GLU A 76 -7.14 -8.30 -2.14
N ILE A 77 -6.66 -7.13 -1.73
CA ILE A 77 -5.50 -6.50 -2.37
C ILE A 77 -4.22 -7.30 -2.08
N ALA A 78 -4.01 -7.74 -0.85
CA ALA A 78 -2.85 -8.55 -0.47
C ALA A 78 -2.77 -9.86 -1.26
N GLY A 79 -3.91 -10.49 -1.55
CA GLY A 79 -3.96 -11.71 -2.38
C GLY A 79 -3.72 -11.49 -3.88
N ARG A 80 -3.55 -10.24 -4.31
CA ARG A 80 -3.18 -9.89 -5.69
C ARG A 80 -1.70 -9.50 -5.81
N LEU A 81 -0.98 -9.45 -4.69
CA LEU A 81 0.45 -9.13 -4.67
C LEU A 81 1.28 -10.29 -5.21
N ALA A 82 2.59 -10.05 -5.40
CA ALA A 82 3.53 -11.13 -5.66
C ALA A 82 3.46 -12.17 -4.52
N SER A 83 3.90 -13.41 -4.78
CA SER A 83 3.91 -14.46 -3.74
C SER A 83 4.74 -14.01 -2.53
N GLY A 84 4.15 -14.09 -1.33
CA GLY A 84 4.76 -13.58 -0.09
C GLY A 84 4.75 -12.06 0.04
N GLY A 85 4.08 -11.34 -0.85
CA GLY A 85 3.97 -9.89 -0.82
C GLY A 85 3.24 -9.37 0.42
N LEU A 86 3.60 -8.15 0.81
CA LEU A 86 3.06 -7.46 1.98
C LEU A 86 2.32 -6.20 1.55
N LEU A 87 1.08 -6.05 2.02
CA LEU A 87 0.36 -4.78 2.02
C LEU A 87 0.50 -4.14 3.39
N VAL A 88 1.06 -2.93 3.44
CA VAL A 88 1.23 -2.13 4.65
C VAL A 88 0.30 -0.93 4.61
N VAL A 89 -0.65 -0.89 5.54
CA VAL A 89 -1.68 0.15 5.65
C VAL A 89 -1.44 0.97 6.92
N THR A 90 -0.98 2.20 6.75
CA THR A 90 -0.84 3.18 7.83
C THR A 90 -2.17 3.85 8.14
N ALA A 91 -2.32 4.39 9.35
CA ALA A 91 -3.57 5.04 9.80
C ALA A 91 -3.31 6.22 10.76
N GLY A 92 -2.35 7.09 10.41
CA GLY A 92 -1.92 8.20 11.27
C GLY A 92 -1.41 7.70 12.62
N SER A 93 -2.04 8.14 13.71
CA SER A 93 -1.73 7.70 15.08
C SER A 93 -2.39 6.36 15.47
N ALA A 94 -3.24 5.80 14.61
CA ALA A 94 -3.83 4.50 14.84
C ALA A 94 -2.87 3.37 14.41
N THR A 95 -3.18 2.14 14.84
CA THR A 95 -2.42 0.93 14.53
C THR A 95 -2.18 0.78 13.03
N THR A 96 -0.91 0.62 12.64
CA THR A 96 -0.53 0.21 11.28
C THR A 96 -0.81 -1.27 11.12
N ARG A 97 -1.35 -1.67 9.98
CA ARG A 97 -1.67 -3.08 9.69
C ARG A 97 -0.86 -3.60 8.52
N VAL A 98 -0.40 -4.84 8.63
CA VAL A 98 0.32 -5.55 7.57
C VAL A 98 -0.46 -6.80 7.19
N TYR A 99 -0.68 -7.01 5.89
CA TYR A 99 -1.44 -8.13 5.35
C TYR A 99 -0.59 -8.92 4.36
N SER A 100 -0.68 -10.25 4.43
CA SER A 100 -0.11 -11.16 3.43
C SER A 100 -1.00 -12.39 3.27
N GLU A 101 -1.49 -12.65 2.05
CA GLU A 101 -2.32 -13.82 1.77
C GLU A 101 -1.50 -15.11 1.91
N ALA A 102 -0.32 -15.16 1.28
CA ALA A 102 0.52 -16.36 1.24
C ALA A 102 0.99 -16.82 2.63
N GLN A 103 1.07 -15.90 3.59
CA GLN A 103 1.52 -16.19 4.95
C GLN A 103 0.36 -16.27 5.96
N ASP A 104 -0.89 -16.05 5.51
CA ASP A 104 -2.07 -15.89 6.39
C ASP A 104 -1.81 -14.88 7.53
N ILE A 105 -1.11 -13.79 7.19
CA ILE A 105 -0.70 -12.76 8.17
C ILE A 105 -1.67 -11.59 8.12
N GLU A 106 -2.20 -11.25 9.29
CA GLU A 106 -2.67 -9.92 9.63
C GLU A 106 -1.96 -9.46 10.91
N LEU A 107 -0.91 -8.66 10.75
CA LEU A 107 -0.15 -8.11 11.85
C LEU A 107 -0.64 -6.71 12.20
N ALA A 108 -0.95 -6.50 13.48
CA ALA A 108 -1.22 -5.19 14.05
C ALA A 108 0.06 -4.64 14.68
N VAL A 109 0.54 -3.50 14.19
CA VAL A 109 1.70 -2.78 14.71
C VAL A 109 1.21 -1.49 15.38
N PRO A 110 1.13 -1.45 16.72
CA PRO A 110 0.70 -0.26 17.44
C PRO A 110 1.61 0.92 17.13
N VAL A 111 1.03 2.10 16.94
CA VAL A 111 1.76 3.36 16.84
C VAL A 111 1.70 4.00 18.22
N GLU A 112 2.86 4.36 18.78
CA GLU A 112 2.92 5.18 19.98
C GLU A 112 2.55 6.63 19.58
N PRO A 113 1.41 7.17 20.04
CA PRO A 113 0.97 8.49 19.60
C PRO A 113 1.90 9.55 20.20
N ALA A 114 2.47 10.41 19.36
CA ALA A 114 3.11 11.63 19.82
C ALA A 114 2.10 12.53 20.53
N LEU A 115 2.54 13.34 21.48
CA LEU A 115 1.66 14.34 22.08
C LEU A 115 1.26 15.34 21.00
N ALA A 116 -0.02 15.70 20.92
CA ALA A 116 -0.54 16.50 19.80
C ALA A 116 0.19 17.86 19.61
N HIS A 117 0.79 18.41 20.67
CA HIS A 117 1.55 19.66 20.60
C HIS A 117 3.00 19.49 20.11
N GLU A 118 3.50 18.26 20.04
CA GLU A 118 4.81 17.92 19.48
C GLU A 118 4.73 17.67 17.97
N VAL A 119 3.54 17.38 17.44
CA VAL A 119 3.29 17.22 16.00
C VAL A 119 3.10 18.59 15.36
N VAL A 120 4.19 19.13 14.82
CA VAL A 120 4.20 20.44 14.14
C VAL A 120 3.77 20.34 12.68
N ASP A 121 4.12 19.24 12.00
CA ASP A 121 3.78 18.97 10.60
C ASP A 121 3.61 17.46 10.37
N THR A 122 2.63 17.09 9.55
CA THR A 122 2.38 15.70 9.14
C THR A 122 2.75 15.45 7.68
N ASN A 123 3.14 16.49 6.93
CA ASN A 123 3.63 16.34 5.57
C ASN A 123 4.86 15.44 5.54
N GLY A 124 4.88 14.47 4.64
CA GLY A 124 5.98 13.53 4.51
C GLY A 124 6.05 12.47 5.62
N ALA A 125 5.09 12.38 6.53
CA ALA A 125 5.04 11.30 7.53
C ALA A 125 4.98 9.91 6.84
N GLY A 126 4.19 9.78 5.78
CA GLY A 126 4.12 8.55 4.97
C GLY A 126 5.45 8.23 4.26
N ASP A 127 6.10 9.24 3.67
CA ASP A 127 7.40 9.07 3.01
C ASP A 127 8.49 8.66 4.01
N SER A 128 8.49 9.28 5.20
CA SER A 128 9.42 8.96 6.29
C SER A 128 9.20 7.55 6.83
N PHE A 129 7.94 7.12 6.95
CA PHE A 129 7.60 5.74 7.33
C PHE A 129 8.15 4.74 6.31
N VAL A 130 7.92 4.95 5.01
CA VAL A 130 8.43 4.08 3.94
C VAL A 130 9.95 4.07 3.94
N ALA A 131 10.60 5.21 4.11
CA ALA A 131 12.06 5.30 4.19
C ALA A 131 12.61 4.49 5.38
N GLY A 132 11.98 4.61 6.56
CA GLY A 132 12.36 3.84 7.75
C GLY A 132 12.19 2.33 7.55
N TRP A 133 11.10 1.91 6.89
CA TRP A 133 10.88 0.51 6.54
C TRP A 133 11.96 -0.04 5.61
N LEU A 134 12.30 0.69 4.54
CA LEU A 134 13.26 0.23 3.53
C LEU A 134 14.72 0.27 4.01
N ALA A 135 15.01 0.98 5.10
CA ALA A 135 16.35 1.04 5.69
C ALA A 135 16.70 -0.18 6.55
N CYS A 136 15.72 -1.02 6.89
CA CYS A 136 15.86 -2.21 7.73
C CYS A 136 15.93 -3.48 6.88
#